data_AF-A0A2T6ACB1-F1
#
_entry.id   AF-A0A2T6ACB1-F1
#
_cell.length_a   1.000
_cell.length_b   1.000
_cell.length_c   1.000
_cell.angle_alpha   90.00
_cell.angle_beta   90.00
_cell.angle_gamma   90.00
#
_symmetry.space_group_name_H-M   'P 1'
#
loop_
_entity.id
_entity.type
_entity.pdbx_description
1 polymer ?
#
loop_
_entity_poly.entity_id
_entity_poly.type
_entity_poly.pdbx_seq_one_letter_code
_entity_poly.pdbx_strand_id
1 'polypeptide(L)' 'MGRPSTKPKELRDGYYIEVRNKNQKSGVKIHRDTKEQLKLAIEEYKESKEVIVLGHLKNGKFKEIPDL' A
#
# COMPACT_ATOMS: atom_id res chain seq x y z
N MET A 1 1.12 34.38 -10.61
CA MET A 1 1.17 32.92 -10.83
C MET A 1 1.85 32.28 -9.63
N GLY A 2 1.07 31.64 -8.75
CA GLY A 2 1.59 31.00 -7.53
C GLY A 2 2.41 29.77 -7.89
N ARG A 3 3.59 29.62 -7.29
CA ARG A 3 4.41 28.40 -7.46
C ARG A 3 3.58 27.19 -7.00
N PRO A 4 3.55 26.08 -7.76
CA PRO A 4 2.91 24.86 -7.29
C PRO A 4 3.50 24.48 -5.93
N SER A 5 2.62 24.15 -4.98
CA SER A 5 3.01 23.77 -3.62
C SER A 5 3.96 22.58 -3.69
N THR A 6 5.22 22.78 -3.27
CA THR A 6 6.30 21.78 -3.31
C THR A 6 6.23 20.82 -2.13
N LYS A 7 5.04 20.66 -1.53
CA LYS A 7 4.85 19.74 -0.41
C LYS A 7 4.79 18.32 -0.96
N PRO A 8 5.65 17.40 -0.48
CA PRO A 8 5.53 16.00 -0.86
C PRO A 8 4.13 15.52 -0.50
N LYS A 9 3.51 14.78 -1.42
CA LYS A 9 2.14 14.27 -1.25
C LYS A 9 2.16 13.29 -0.09
N GLU A 10 1.67 13.73 1.06
CA GLU A 10 1.58 12.89 2.25
C GLU A 10 0.71 11.67 1.91
N LEU A 11 1.20 10.49 2.25
CA LEU A 11 0.42 9.27 2.14
C LEU A 11 -0.76 9.38 3.10
N ARG A 12 -1.96 9.03 2.62
CA ARG A 12 -3.18 9.08 3.43
C ARG A 12 -3.19 7.89 4.37
N ASP A 13 -3.80 8.09 5.53
CA ASP A 13 -4.01 6.99 6.47
C ASP A 13 -4.78 5.84 5.78
N GLY A 14 -4.37 4.61 6.07
CA GLY A 14 -4.97 3.42 5.48
C GLY A 14 -3.98 2.28 5.26
N TYR A 15 -4.46 1.23 4.65
CA TYR A 15 -3.76 -0.03 4.46
C TYR A 15 -3.00 -0.04 3.14
N TYR A 16 -1.74 -0.50 3.18
CA TYR A 16 -0.88 -0.54 2.02
C TYR A 16 -0.35 -1.95 1.76
N ILE A 17 -0.44 -2.37 0.50
CA ILE A 17 0.28 -3.53 -0.04
C ILE A 17 1.16 -3.08 -1.19
N GLU A 18 2.28 -3.76 -1.40
CA GLU A 18 3.11 -3.63 -2.58
C GLU A 18 2.96 -4.90 -3.42
N VAL A 19 2.58 -4.72 -4.68
CA VAL A 19 2.38 -5.80 -5.64
C VAL A 19 3.46 -5.72 -6.69
N ARG A 20 4.27 -6.78 -6.82
CA ARG A 20 5.37 -6.84 -7.79
C ARG A 20 5.34 -8.11 -8.61
N ASN A 21 5.90 -8.07 -9.81
CA ASN A 21 6.16 -9.29 -10.57
C ASN A 21 7.38 -10.00 -9.97
N LYS A 22 7.44 -11.34 -10.07
CA LYS A 22 8.51 -12.19 -9.50
C LYS A 22 9.95 -11.77 -9.86
N ASN A 23 10.15 -11.01 -10.94
CA ASN A 23 11.47 -10.56 -11.40
C ASN A 23 11.72 -9.05 -11.25
N GLN A 24 10.78 -8.31 -10.63
CA GLN A 24 10.88 -6.86 -10.47
C GLN A 24 11.36 -6.52 -9.06
N LYS A 25 12.35 -5.62 -8.95
CA LYS A 25 12.86 -5.14 -7.65
C LYS A 25 11.89 -4.20 -6.93
N SER A 26 10.96 -3.60 -7.67
CA SER A 26 10.00 -2.64 -7.14
C SER A 26 8.59 -2.97 -7.64
N GLY A 27 7.62 -2.82 -6.74
CA GLY A 27 6.21 -3.04 -7.03
C GLY A 27 5.38 -1.77 -7.10
N VAL A 28 4.10 -1.95 -7.38
CA VAL A 28 3.08 -0.91 -7.27
C VAL A 28 2.51 -0.94 -5.86
N LYS A 29 2.47 0.21 -5.19
CA LYS A 29 1.83 0.35 -3.87
C LYS A 29 0.35 0.65 -4.05
N ILE A 30 -0.49 -0.19 -3.44
CA ILE A 30 -1.94 -0.06 -3.47
C ILE A 30 -2.40 0.37 -2.09
N HIS A 31 -3.14 1.47 -2.04
CA HIS A 31 -3.81 1.98 -0.83
C HIS A 31 -5.23 1.43 -0.76
N ARG A 32 -5.67 1.05 0.44
CA ARG A 32 -7.05 0.65 0.76
C ARG A 32 -7.48 1.27 2.08
N ASP A 33 -8.75 1.63 2.17
CA ASP A 33 -9.32 2.24 3.37
C ASP A 33 -9.62 1.21 4.46
N THR A 34 -9.99 -0.02 4.09
CA THR A 34 -10.36 -1.09 5.04
C THR A 34 -9.49 -2.33 4.93
N LYS A 35 -9.38 -3.09 6.04
CA LYS A 35 -8.64 -4.36 6.09
C LYS A 35 -9.26 -5.42 5.16
N GLU A 36 -10.57 -5.44 5.01
CA GLU A 36 -11.29 -6.38 4.12
C GLU A 36 -10.93 -6.15 2.65
N GLN A 37 -10.92 -4.88 2.21
CA GLN A 37 -10.49 -4.53 0.86
C GLN A 37 -9.02 -4.87 0.62
N LEU A 38 -8.18 -4.72 1.65
CA LEU A 38 -6.78 -5.14 1.58
C LEU A 38 -6.67 -6.67 1.40
N LYS A 39 -7.39 -7.46 2.21
CA LYS A 39 -7.38 -8.92 2.11
C LYS A 39 -7.84 -9.38 0.73
N LEU A 40 -8.94 -8.84 0.22
CA LEU A 40 -9.43 -9.17 -1.13
C LEU A 40 -8.39 -8.85 -2.20
N ALA A 41 -7.74 -7.69 -2.12
CA ALA A 41 -6.69 -7.32 -3.06
C ALA A 41 -5.47 -8.26 -2.96
N ILE A 42 -5.10 -8.68 -1.75
CA ILE A 42 -4.01 -9.63 -1.56
C ILE A 42 -4.35 -10.96 -2.21
N GLU A 43 -5.55 -11.50 -2.00
CA GLU A 43 -5.98 -12.75 -2.63
C GLU A 43 -5.98 -12.65 -4.16
N GLU A 44 -6.54 -11.56 -4.72
CA GLU A 44 -6.58 -11.31 -6.16
C GLU A 44 -5.17 -11.22 -6.77
N TYR A 45 -4.27 -10.46 -6.16
CA TYR A 45 -2.93 -10.27 -6.71
C TYR A 45 -2.00 -11.44 -6.43
N LYS A 46 -2.20 -12.22 -5.37
CA LYS A 46 -1.33 -13.35 -5.00
C LYS A 46 -1.40 -14.50 -6.01
N GLU A 47 -2.48 -14.60 -6.79
CA GLU A 47 -2.60 -15.60 -7.84
C GLU A 47 -1.59 -15.39 -8.98
N SER A 48 -1.33 -14.13 -9.34
CA SER A 48 -0.51 -13.78 -10.51
C SER A 48 0.83 -13.12 -10.16
N LYS A 49 0.92 -12.46 -8.99
CA LYS A 49 2.01 -11.59 -8.59
C LYS A 49 2.45 -11.87 -7.16
N GLU A 50 3.62 -11.34 -6.81
CA GLU A 50 4.10 -11.37 -5.44
C GLU A 50 3.56 -10.15 -4.69
N VAL A 51 2.91 -10.39 -3.55
CA VAL A 51 2.26 -9.37 -2.74
C VAL A 51 2.97 -9.25 -1.41
N ILE A 52 3.36 -8.03 -1.05
CA ILE A 52 4.09 -7.69 0.18
C ILE A 52 3.19 -6.74 0.98
N VAL A 53 2.88 -7.10 2.21
CA VAL A 53 2.07 -6.26 3.09
C VAL A 53 2.97 -5.21 3.74
N LEU A 54 2.72 -3.93 3.45
CA LEU A 54 3.49 -2.82 4.05
C LEU A 54 2.94 -2.42 5.42
N GLY A 55 1.66 -2.69 5.67
CA GLY A 55 0.98 -2.39 6.93
C GLY A 55 -0.04 -1.25 6.82
N HIS A 56 -0.55 -0.82 7.97
CA HIS A 56 -1.50 0.28 8.09
C HIS A 56 -0.74 1.57 8.40
N LEU A 57 -0.71 2.50 7.46
CA LEU A 57 -0.22 3.85 7.72
C LEU A 57 -1.22 4.59 8.61
N LYS A 58 -0.79 4.97 9.81
CA LYS A 58 -1.57 5.80 10.72
C LYS A 58 -0.70 6.90 11.30
N ASN A 59 -1.07 8.15 11.07
CA ASN A 59 -0.36 9.36 11.50
C ASN A 59 1.11 9.34 11.01
N GLY A 60 1.30 9.02 9.72
CA GLY A 60 2.60 8.97 9.06
C GLY A 60 3.50 7.78 9.45
N LYS A 61 3.03 6.83 10.26
CA LYS A 61 3.78 5.63 10.65
C LYS A 61 3.07 4.35 10.22
N PHE A 62 3.82 3.44 9.61
CA PHE A 62 3.31 2.10 9.32
C PHE A 62 3.20 1.31 10.63
N LYS A 63 2.01 0.81 10.90
CA LYS A 63 1.71 -0.14 11.95
C LYS A 63 1.48 -1.50 11.33
N GLU A 64 2.00 -2.52 12.00
CA GLU A 64 1.70 -3.89 11.66
C GLU A 64 0.20 -4.15 11.82
N ILE A 65 -0.32 -4.98 10.93
CA ILE A 65 -1.72 -5.38 10.94
C ILE A 65 -1.72 -6.77 11.59
N PRO A 66 -2.02 -6.90 12.89
CA PRO A 66 -2.22 -8.23 13.45
C PRO A 66 -3.37 -8.89 12.67
N ASP A 67 -3.22 -10.17 12.33
CA ASP A 67 -4.17 -10.97 11.54
C ASP A 67 -4.07 -10.78 10.00
N LEU A 68 -2.83 -10.72 9.49
CA LEU A 68 -2.48 -10.85 8.08
C LEU A 68 -1.08 -11.48 7.94
#